data_AF-A0AAU7KWD5-F1
#
_entry.id   AF-A0AAU7KWD5-F1
#
_cell.length_a   1.000
_cell.length_b   1.000
_cell.length_c   1.000
_cell.angle_alpha   90.00
_cell.angle_beta   90.00
_cell.angle_gamma   90.00
#
_symmetry.space_group_name_H-M   'P 1'
#
loop_
_entity.id
_entity.type
_entity.pdbx_description
1 polymer ?
#
loop_
_entity_poly.entity_id
_entity_poly.type
_entity_poly.pdbx_seq_one_letter_code
_entity_poly.pdbx_strand_id
1 'polypeptide(L)'
;MSQASTGKPAASKAHPDLPDARPQPASDPAADDLTADKLTPDDLALLLEGVPEGYSEVHYRGRRYAMTRRTFNRGRSLKVFARELGGNDMVSLNGYLTARGWQLKPCEMSEHKVLDFLVHCKTG
;
A
#
# COMPACT_ATOMS: atom_id res chain seq x y z
N MET A 1 -39.35 64.13 -10.18
CA MET A 1 -38.29 63.44 -10.93
C MET A 1 -37.70 62.36 -10.03
N SER A 2 -37.55 61.15 -10.59
CA SER A 2 -36.70 59.99 -10.25
C SER A 2 -36.28 59.76 -8.77
N GLN A 3 -36.68 58.68 -8.10
CA GLN A 3 -36.25 57.25 -8.21
C GLN A 3 -34.89 56.93 -7.54
N ALA A 4 -34.82 55.68 -7.03
CA ALA A 4 -33.69 54.89 -6.49
C ALA A 4 -33.40 55.09 -4.98
N SER A 5 -33.73 54.18 -4.05
CA SER A 5 -33.49 52.72 -3.93
C SER A 5 -32.01 52.37 -3.95
N THR A 6 -31.44 51.95 -2.82
CA THR A 6 -31.04 50.55 -2.57
C THR A 6 -30.29 50.41 -1.25
N GLY A 7 -30.72 49.44 -0.44
CA GLY A 7 -29.94 48.92 0.67
C GLY A 7 -28.77 48.07 0.17
N LYS A 8 -27.74 47.95 1.00
CA LYS A 8 -26.65 47.00 0.80
C LYS A 8 -26.22 46.45 2.17
N PRO A 9 -26.55 45.21 2.53
CA PRO A 9 -25.82 44.51 3.58
C PRO A 9 -24.50 43.97 3.02
N ALA A 10 -23.47 43.99 3.87
CA ALA A 10 -22.15 43.48 3.57
C ALA A 10 -22.21 41.96 3.34
N ALA A 11 -21.67 41.52 2.20
CA ALA A 11 -21.44 40.10 1.95
C ALA A 11 -20.23 39.63 2.77
N SER A 12 -20.46 38.69 3.68
CA SER A 12 -19.40 37.87 4.29
C SER A 12 -18.65 37.11 3.19
N LYS A 13 -17.32 37.23 3.17
CA LYS A 13 -16.47 36.36 2.37
C LYS A 13 -16.51 34.95 2.96
N ALA A 14 -17.15 34.02 2.25
CA ALA A 14 -16.96 32.60 2.47
C ALA A 14 -15.52 32.22 2.05
N HIS A 15 -14.82 31.51 2.93
CA HIS A 15 -13.56 30.83 2.62
C HIS A 15 -13.85 29.62 1.72
N PRO A 16 -13.03 29.33 0.69
CA PRO A 16 -13.19 28.11 -0.09
C PRO A 16 -12.80 26.88 0.74
N ASP A 17 -13.73 25.95 0.80
CA ASP A 17 -13.64 24.59 1.31
C ASP A 17 -12.37 23.87 0.83
N LEU A 18 -11.72 23.15 1.75
CA LEU A 18 -10.68 22.17 1.44
C LEU A 18 -11.27 21.08 0.51
N PRO A 19 -10.53 20.56 -0.48
CA PRO A 19 -11.06 19.48 -1.30
C PRO A 19 -11.28 18.22 -0.46
N ASP A 20 -12.51 17.72 -0.60
CA ASP A 20 -13.06 16.44 -0.18
C ASP A 20 -12.00 15.33 -0.14
N ALA A 21 -11.71 14.82 1.06
CA ALA A 21 -10.87 13.65 1.23
C ALA A 21 -11.53 12.50 0.48
N ARG A 22 -10.91 12.05 -0.63
CA ARG A 22 -11.41 10.92 -1.42
C ARG A 22 -11.84 9.79 -0.48
N PRO A 23 -13.06 9.22 -0.65
CA PRO A 23 -13.48 8.08 0.14
C PRO A 23 -12.44 6.98 0.03
N GLN A 24 -11.93 6.52 1.18
CA GLN A 24 -11.17 5.27 1.24
C GLN A 24 -12.11 4.18 0.71
N PRO A 25 -11.79 3.49 -0.40
CA PRO A 25 -12.66 2.41 -0.88
C PRO A 25 -12.78 1.36 0.21
N ALA A 26 -14.03 1.03 0.55
CA ALA A 26 -14.36 -0.01 1.51
C ALA A 26 -13.68 -1.32 1.09
N SER A 27 -13.06 -1.99 2.06
CA SER A 27 -12.35 -3.26 1.89
C SER A 27 -13.27 -4.32 1.25
N ASP A 28 -12.87 -4.85 0.10
CA ASP A 28 -13.54 -5.99 -0.55
C ASP A 28 -13.54 -7.22 0.37
N PRO A 29 -14.69 -7.82 0.71
CA PRO A 29 -14.78 -9.01 1.55
C PRO A 29 -14.80 -10.27 0.66
N ALA A 30 -13.68 -10.60 0.01
CA ALA A 30 -13.53 -11.87 -0.71
C ALA A 30 -12.05 -12.21 -0.97
N ALA A 31 -11.31 -12.51 0.10
CA ALA A 31 -10.07 -13.27 0.01
C ALA A 31 -10.12 -14.31 1.13
N ASP A 32 -10.23 -15.59 0.76
CA ASP A 32 -10.29 -16.71 1.69
C ASP A 32 -9.11 -16.68 2.68
N ASP A 33 -9.46 -16.55 3.97
CA ASP A 33 -8.81 -16.91 5.25
C ASP A 33 -7.27 -16.89 5.44
N LEU A 34 -6.49 -16.16 4.64
CA LEU A 34 -5.11 -15.81 5.01
C LEU A 34 -5.09 -14.43 5.67
N THR A 35 -5.45 -14.38 6.95
CA THR A 35 -5.18 -13.19 7.78
C THR A 35 -3.72 -13.19 8.22
N ALA A 36 -3.09 -12.01 8.29
CA ALA A 36 -1.69 -11.87 8.71
C ALA A 36 -1.39 -12.54 10.06
N ASP A 37 -2.40 -12.70 10.92
CA ASP A 37 -2.32 -13.34 12.24
C ASP A 37 -2.19 -14.87 12.24
N LYS A 38 -2.29 -15.55 11.08
CA LYS A 38 -2.20 -17.02 10.96
C LYS A 38 -1.08 -17.53 10.05
N LEU A 39 -0.21 -16.66 9.54
CA LEU A 39 0.83 -17.05 8.59
C LEU A 39 1.84 -18.04 9.20
N THR A 40 2.03 -19.19 8.57
CA THR A 40 3.10 -20.13 8.93
C THR A 40 4.42 -19.73 8.25
N PRO A 41 5.57 -20.26 8.72
CA PRO A 41 6.85 -20.06 8.04
C PRO A 41 6.86 -20.53 6.58
N ASP A 42 6.09 -21.58 6.25
CA ASP A 42 5.98 -22.10 4.89
C ASP A 42 5.16 -21.16 3.99
N ASP A 43 4.08 -20.58 4.52
CA ASP A 43 3.30 -19.55 3.81
C ASP A 43 4.17 -18.33 3.49
N LEU A 44 5.00 -17.91 4.46
CA LEU A 44 5.94 -16.81 4.25
C LEU A 44 6.97 -17.13 3.16
N ALA A 45 7.46 -18.38 3.12
CA ALA A 45 8.37 -18.82 2.06
C ALA A 45 7.70 -18.73 0.68
N LEU A 46 6.47 -19.23 0.55
CA LEU A 46 5.70 -19.19 -0.69
C LEU A 46 5.46 -17.74 -1.15
N LEU A 47 5.07 -16.85 -0.25
CA LEU A 47 4.83 -15.43 -0.55
C LEU A 47 6.10 -14.75 -1.05
N LEU A 48 7.22 -14.93 -0.35
CA LEU A 48 8.50 -14.28 -0.68
C LEU A 48 9.10 -14.82 -1.98
N GLU A 49 9.06 -16.13 -2.18
CA GLU A 49 9.62 -16.77 -3.36
C GLU A 49 8.76 -16.56 -4.60
N GLY A 50 7.45 -16.38 -4.42
CA GLY A 50 6.49 -16.07 -5.48
C GLY A 50 6.60 -14.66 -6.06
N VAL A 51 7.27 -13.72 -5.37
CA VAL A 51 7.51 -12.38 -5.93
C VAL A 51 8.47 -12.48 -7.12
N PRO A 52 8.13 -12.00 -8.33
CA PRO A 52 9.05 -12.08 -9.48
C PRO A 52 10.32 -11.29 -9.24
N GLU A 53 11.49 -11.80 -9.67
CA GLU A 53 12.73 -11.02 -9.66
C GLU A 53 12.63 -9.83 -10.63
N GLY A 54 13.13 -8.66 -10.22
CA GLY A 54 13.05 -7.44 -11.02
C GLY A 54 11.75 -6.67 -10.80
N TYR A 55 11.30 -5.94 -11.82
CA TYR A 55 10.14 -5.05 -11.75
C TYR A 55 8.83 -5.79 -12.01
N SER A 56 7.78 -5.44 -11.28
CA SER A 56 6.42 -5.89 -11.53
C SER A 56 5.42 -4.81 -11.12
N GLU A 57 4.30 -4.71 -11.83
CA GLU A 57 3.17 -3.89 -11.38
C GLU A 57 2.15 -4.76 -10.68
N VAL A 58 1.76 -4.33 -9.48
CA VAL A 58 0.79 -5.06 -8.67
C VAL A 58 -0.34 -4.14 -8.21
N HIS A 59 -1.49 -4.73 -7.98
CA HIS A 59 -2.64 -4.10 -7.37
C HIS A 59 -2.75 -4.51 -5.91
N TYR A 60 -2.94 -3.54 -5.02
CA TYR A 60 -3.14 -3.75 -3.59
C TYR A 60 -4.13 -2.71 -3.07
N ARG A 61 -5.21 -3.16 -2.41
CA ARG A 61 -6.30 -2.32 -1.88
C ARG A 61 -6.82 -1.28 -2.88
N GLY A 62 -7.06 -1.73 -4.12
CA GLY A 62 -7.54 -0.89 -5.22
C GLY A 62 -6.52 0.10 -5.82
N ARG A 63 -5.25 0.06 -5.40
CA ARG A 63 -4.19 0.97 -5.86
C ARG A 63 -3.12 0.20 -6.62
N ARG A 64 -2.47 0.87 -7.57
CA ARG A 64 -1.36 0.32 -8.36
C ARG A 64 -0.02 0.64 -7.71
N TYR A 65 0.84 -0.36 -7.62
CA TYR A 65 2.19 -0.25 -7.09
C TYR A 65 3.22 -0.70 -8.12
N ALA A 66 4.31 0.06 -8.22
CA ALA A 66 5.55 -0.38 -8.83
C ALA A 66 6.34 -1.17 -7.78
N MET A 67 6.37 -2.50 -7.92
CA MET A 67 7.11 -3.40 -7.06
C MET A 67 8.43 -3.82 -7.71
N THR A 68 9.48 -3.97 -6.91
CA THR A 68 10.77 -4.49 -7.34
C THR A 68 11.32 -5.46 -6.31
N ARG A 69 11.65 -6.68 -6.76
CA ARG A 69 12.43 -7.64 -5.99
C ARG A 69 13.87 -7.63 -6.45
N ARG A 70 14.80 -7.74 -5.50
CA ARG A 70 16.19 -8.08 -5.75
C ARG A 70 16.63 -9.21 -4.84
N THR A 71 17.23 -10.24 -5.42
CA THR A 71 17.79 -11.37 -4.67
C THR A 71 19.30 -11.21 -4.49
N PHE A 72 19.80 -11.57 -3.32
CA PHE A 72 21.20 -11.47 -2.92
C PHE A 72 21.69 -12.79 -2.31
N ASN A 73 22.99 -12.88 -2.02
CA ASN A 73 23.57 -13.99 -1.27
C ASN A 73 23.19 -15.38 -1.83
N ARG A 74 23.22 -15.53 -3.17
CA ARG A 74 22.87 -16.77 -3.88
C ARG A 74 21.46 -17.28 -3.53
N GLY A 75 20.48 -16.39 -3.39
CA GLY A 75 19.09 -16.77 -3.07
C GLY A 75 18.77 -16.73 -1.57
N ARG A 76 19.75 -16.52 -0.70
CA ARG A 76 19.55 -16.59 0.77
C ARG A 76 19.02 -15.30 1.40
N SER A 77 18.88 -14.25 0.62
CA SER A 77 18.24 -13.02 1.08
C SER A 77 17.66 -12.27 -0.11
N LEU A 78 16.62 -11.49 0.15
CA LEU A 78 15.97 -10.66 -0.85
C LEU A 78 15.58 -9.32 -0.26
N LYS A 79 15.38 -8.34 -1.14
CA LYS A 79 14.76 -7.06 -0.83
C LYS A 79 13.56 -6.88 -1.74
N VAL A 80 12.42 -6.52 -1.15
CA VAL A 80 11.24 -6.10 -1.91
C VAL A 80 10.95 -4.65 -1.58
N PHE A 81 10.74 -3.86 -2.62
CA PHE A 81 10.35 -2.46 -2.52
C PHE A 81 9.17 -2.22 -3.44
N ALA A 82 8.07 -1.71 -2.91
CA ALA A 82 6.90 -1.31 -3.65
C ALA A 82 6.54 0.13 -3.31
N ARG A 83 6.26 0.93 -4.34
CA ARG A 83 5.73 2.30 -4.18
C ARG A 83 4.45 2.46 -4.95
N GLU A 84 3.49 3.17 -4.39
CA GLU A 84 2.26 3.53 -5.08
C GLU A 84 2.58 4.39 -6.31
N LEU A 85 1.96 4.09 -7.45
CA LEU A 85 2.17 4.85 -8.70
C LEU A 85 1.40 6.17 -8.74
N GLY A 86 0.39 6.33 -7.89
CA GLY A 86 -0.49 7.51 -7.84
C GLY A 86 -0.52 8.23 -6.48
N GLY A 87 0.37 7.88 -5.56
CA GLY A 87 0.37 8.41 -4.21
C GLY A 87 1.72 8.28 -3.52
N ASN A 88 1.71 8.40 -2.20
CA ASN A 88 2.93 8.42 -1.38
C ASN A 88 3.08 7.14 -0.53
N ASP A 89 2.21 6.15 -0.71
CA ASP A 89 2.33 4.90 0.05
C ASP A 89 3.49 4.04 -0.47
N MET A 90 4.15 3.34 0.46
CA MET A 90 5.24 2.43 0.14
C MET A 90 5.29 1.25 1.08
N VAL A 91 5.82 0.14 0.56
CA VAL A 91 6.10 -1.10 1.28
C VAL A 91 7.54 -1.50 1.00
N SER A 92 8.32 -1.74 2.05
CA SER A 92 9.74 -2.06 1.93
C SER A 92 10.15 -3.06 3.00
N LEU A 93 10.78 -4.15 2.57
CA LEU A 93 11.22 -5.23 3.44
C LEU A 93 12.53 -5.85 2.95
N ASN A 94 13.23 -6.48 3.88
CA ASN A 94 14.26 -7.46 3.58
C ASN A 94 13.82 -8.83 4.09
N GLY A 95 14.06 -9.87 3.30
CA GLY A 95 13.88 -11.26 3.70
C GLY A 95 15.23 -11.95 3.86
N TYR A 96 15.37 -12.80 4.88
CA TYR A 96 16.58 -13.58 5.14
C TYR A 96 16.23 -15.04 5.37
N LEU A 97 16.87 -15.94 4.61
CA LEU A 97 16.74 -17.38 4.81
C LEU A 97 17.72 -17.85 5.89
N THR A 98 17.15 -18.29 7.02
CA THR A 98 17.88 -18.76 8.20
C THR A 98 17.66 -20.26 8.41
N ALA A 99 18.32 -20.86 9.42
CA ALA A 99 18.06 -22.24 9.81
C ALA A 99 16.62 -22.48 10.31
N ARG A 100 15.88 -21.41 10.65
CA ARG A 100 14.48 -21.45 11.09
C ARG A 100 13.49 -21.11 9.97
N GLY A 101 13.96 -21.02 8.72
CA GLY A 101 13.17 -20.55 7.58
C GLY A 101 13.37 -19.07 7.28
N TRP A 102 12.51 -18.52 6.42
CA TRP A 102 12.51 -17.12 6.05
C TRP A 102 12.12 -16.23 7.23
N GLN A 103 12.85 -15.12 7.40
CA GLN A 103 12.53 -14.07 8.37
C GLN A 103 12.40 -12.74 7.66
N LEU A 104 11.35 -11.99 8.02
CA LEU A 104 11.11 -10.65 7.50
C LEU A 104 11.77 -9.59 8.38
N LYS A 105 12.26 -8.54 7.73
CA LYS A 105 12.72 -7.32 8.37
C LYS A 105 12.17 -6.11 7.61
N PRO A 106 11.03 -5.56 8.04
CA PRO A 106 10.47 -4.32 7.49
C PRO A 106 11.44 -3.14 7.65
N CYS A 107 11.41 -2.21 6.70
CA CYS A 107 12.12 -0.93 6.80
C CYS A 107 11.12 0.17 7.17
N GLU A 108 11.18 0.67 8.41
CA GLU A 108 10.41 1.86 8.85
C GLU A 108 8.88 1.72 8.75
N MET A 109 8.34 0.50 8.82
CA MET A 109 6.90 0.21 8.84
C MET A 109 6.58 -1.05 9.65
N SER A 110 5.30 -1.24 9.98
CA SER A 110 4.85 -2.42 10.73
C SER A 110 4.95 -3.70 9.89
N GLU A 111 5.30 -4.79 10.56
CA GLU A 111 5.32 -6.14 9.95
C GLU A 111 3.94 -6.52 9.42
N HIS A 112 2.87 -6.19 10.15
CA HIS A 112 1.50 -6.40 9.72
C HIS A 112 1.19 -5.77 8.35
N LYS A 113 1.64 -4.53 8.10
CA LYS A 113 1.43 -3.87 6.78
C LYS A 113 2.16 -4.63 5.67
N VAL A 114 3.38 -5.08 5.94
CA VAL A 114 4.20 -5.83 4.98
C VAL A 114 3.54 -7.17 4.64
N LEU A 115 3.07 -7.90 5.65
CA LEU A 115 2.39 -9.18 5.46
C LEU A 115 1.07 -9.01 4.72
N ASP A 116 0.23 -8.06 5.12
CA ASP A 116 -1.03 -7.73 4.43
C ASP A 116 -0.78 -7.39 2.96
N PHE A 117 0.27 -6.63 2.67
CA PHE A 117 0.69 -6.33 1.30
C PHE A 117 1.08 -7.60 0.54
N LEU A 118 1.96 -8.45 1.08
CA LEU A 118 2.40 -9.66 0.39
C LEU A 118 1.24 -10.62 0.11
N VAL A 119 0.32 -10.80 1.06
CA VAL A 119 -0.83 -11.69 0.94
C VAL A 119 -1.84 -11.19 -0.11
N HIS A 120 -2.09 -9.88 -0.14
CA HIS A 120 -3.17 -9.31 -0.96
C HIS A 120 -2.72 -8.64 -2.24
N CYS A 121 -1.41 -8.45 -2.46
CA CYS A 121 -0.91 -7.92 -3.73
C CYS A 121 -1.10 -8.94 -4.85
N LYS A 122 -1.59 -8.47 -6.01
CA LYS A 122 -1.80 -9.31 -7.19
C LYS A 122 -1.15 -8.66 -8.40
N THR A 123 -0.52 -9.46 -9.25
CA THR A 123 -0.01 -8.97 -10.54
C THR A 123 -1.21 -8.57 -11.41
N GLY A 124 -1.11 -7.41 -12.07
CA GLY A 124 -2.12 -6.91 -12.99
C GLY A 124 -2.15 -7.65 -14.33
#